data_AF-A0AAU9SS41-F1
#
_entry.id   AF-A0AAU9SS41-F1
#
_cell.length_a   1.000
_cell.length_b   1.000
_cell.length_c   1.000
_cell.angle_alpha   90.00
_cell.angle_beta   90.00
_cell.angle_gamma   90.00
#
_symmetry.space_group_name_H-M   'P 1'
#
loop_
_entity.id
_entity.type
_entity.pdbx_description
1 polymer ?
#
loop_
_entity_poly.entity_id
_entity_poly.type
_entity_poly.pdbx_seq_one_letter_code
_entity_poly.pdbx_strand_id
1 'polypeptide(L)'
;FFSTKNFQILGSGFPAKLDIDVLCRNAVYSKSFIFSILIDISRVKNLVISSLLLKYLVIFPECGPMPWLRDLTYLNAKFSILELEILPKVLENCPKLESLILEVVKDMRHNMNTEPYMMFSTVPSCFVTSLKYVELKRLISKYEGEIELVRYLLKNSTVLEKLKLDTHYSKKTMSAFLKKAIAMPRSSSACEVIVP
;
A
#
# COMPACT_ATOMS: atom_id res chain seq x y z
N PHE A 1 -4.28 8.92 -30.74
CA PHE A 1 -5.15 8.01 -29.95
C PHE A 1 -5.70 8.76 -28.76
N PHE A 2 -7.00 9.05 -28.73
CA PHE A 2 -7.67 9.61 -27.56
C PHE A 2 -7.93 8.47 -26.58
N SER A 3 -7.27 8.50 -25.42
CA SER A 3 -7.55 7.56 -24.34
C SER A 3 -8.70 8.11 -23.50
N THR A 4 -9.86 7.46 -23.59
CA THR A 4 -11.04 7.78 -22.76
C THR A 4 -10.83 7.23 -21.36
N LYS A 5 -11.06 8.08 -20.35
CA LYS A 5 -11.04 7.71 -18.92
C LYS A 5 -12.25 6.82 -18.63
N ASN A 6 -12.06 5.51 -18.55
CA ASN A 6 -13.09 4.57 -18.13
C ASN A 6 -12.86 4.18 -16.67
N PHE A 7 -13.31 5.02 -15.73
CA PHE A 7 -13.35 4.68 -14.32
C PHE A 7 -14.77 4.92 -13.79
N GLN A 8 -15.31 3.95 -13.04
CA GLN A 8 -16.60 4.10 -12.36
C GLN A 8 -16.39 4.73 -10.99
N ILE A 9 -17.00 5.91 -10.78
CA ILE A 9 -17.16 6.49 -9.45
C ILE A 9 -18.32 5.74 -8.78
N LEU A 10 -18.02 4.85 -7.85
CA LEU A 10 -19.05 4.15 -7.07
C LEU A 10 -19.39 4.98 -5.83
N GLY A 11 -20.52 5.69 -5.90
CA GLY A 11 -21.14 6.35 -4.73
C GLY A 11 -21.69 7.73 -5.03
N SER A 12 -23.01 7.86 -5.11
CA SER A 12 -23.72 9.13 -5.02
C SER A 12 -23.69 9.62 -3.56
N GLY A 13 -22.67 10.39 -3.22
CA GLY A 13 -22.47 10.96 -1.89
C GLY A 13 -20.99 11.18 -1.65
N PHE A 14 -20.55 12.43 -1.68
CA PHE A 14 -19.16 12.79 -1.43
C PHE A 14 -18.68 12.28 -0.05
N PRO A 15 -17.44 11.76 0.06
CA PRO A 15 -16.47 11.50 -0.99
C PRO A 15 -16.48 10.02 -1.41
N ALA A 16 -16.91 9.81 -2.66
CA ALA A 16 -17.08 8.53 -3.33
C ALA A 16 -15.76 7.76 -3.46
N LYS A 17 -15.85 6.44 -3.27
CA LYS A 17 -14.77 5.48 -3.45
C LYS A 17 -14.44 5.38 -4.94
N LEU A 18 -13.19 5.61 -5.31
CA LEU A 18 -12.72 5.45 -6.70
C LEU A 18 -11.97 4.11 -6.82
N ASP A 19 -12.43 3.25 -7.74
CA ASP A 19 -11.79 1.99 -8.08
C ASP A 19 -11.18 2.09 -9.48
N ILE A 20 -9.86 2.00 -9.56
CA ILE A 20 -9.10 2.08 -10.81
C ILE A 20 -8.36 0.75 -11.02
N ASP A 21 -9.01 -0.17 -11.74
CA ASP A 21 -8.38 -1.39 -12.25
C ASP A 21 -7.80 -1.12 -13.65
N VAL A 22 -6.62 -0.51 -13.72
CA VAL A 22 -5.91 -0.37 -14.99
C VAL A 22 -5.26 -1.71 -15.30
N LEU A 23 -5.96 -2.54 -16.09
CA LEU A 23 -5.40 -3.70 -16.80
C LEU A 23 -4.26 -3.24 -17.72
N CYS A 24 -3.05 -3.11 -17.17
CA CYS A 24 -1.90 -2.60 -17.90
C CYS A 24 -0.77 -3.62 -17.92
N ARG A 25 -0.60 -4.31 -19.05
CA ARG A 25 0.67 -5.01 -19.32
C ARG A 25 1.57 -4.32 -20.34
N ASN A 26 1.10 -3.37 -21.16
CA ASN A 26 1.92 -2.83 -22.26
C ASN A 26 1.59 -1.40 -22.74
N ALA A 27 0.77 -0.61 -22.05
CA ALA A 27 0.42 0.75 -22.50
C ALA A 27 1.32 1.82 -21.86
N VAL A 28 2.06 2.58 -22.67
CA VAL A 28 2.78 3.79 -22.25
C VAL A 28 1.77 4.93 -22.25
N TYR A 29 1.38 5.38 -21.06
CA TYR A 29 0.51 6.57 -20.94
C TYR A 29 1.34 7.84 -21.12
N SER A 30 0.74 8.84 -21.79
CA SER A 30 1.35 10.16 -21.82
C SER A 30 1.42 10.73 -20.40
N LYS A 31 2.49 11.49 -20.13
CA LYS A 31 2.67 12.23 -18.87
C LYS A 31 1.40 13.03 -18.51
N SER A 32 0.80 13.71 -19.50
CA SER A 32 -0.44 14.48 -19.33
C SER A 32 -1.65 13.65 -18.87
N PHE A 33 -1.79 12.42 -19.37
CA PHE A 33 -2.89 11.54 -18.97
C PHE A 33 -2.73 11.09 -17.52
N ILE A 34 -1.51 10.69 -17.12
CA ILE A 34 -1.19 10.34 -15.73
C ILE A 34 -1.49 11.53 -14.81
N PHE A 35 -1.06 12.74 -15.17
CA PHE A 35 -1.36 13.95 -14.38
C PHE A 35 -2.84 14.18 -14.20
N SER A 36 -3.62 14.01 -15.27
CA SER A 36 -5.06 14.21 -15.18
C SER A 36 -5.72 13.21 -14.22
N ILE A 37 -5.21 11.98 -14.10
CA ILE A 37 -5.70 10.99 -13.13
C ILE A 37 -5.25 11.37 -11.72
N LEU A 38 -3.98 11.76 -11.54
CA LEU A 38 -3.45 12.17 -10.24
C LEU A 38 -4.22 13.37 -9.65
N ILE A 39 -4.60 14.34 -10.50
CA ILE A 39 -5.45 15.48 -10.11
C ILE A 39 -6.82 14.99 -9.66
N ASP A 40 -7.44 14.06 -10.38
CA ASP A 40 -8.77 13.56 -10.02
C ASP A 40 -8.74 12.80 -8.68
N ILE A 41 -7.74 11.95 -8.47
CA ILE A 41 -7.61 11.17 -7.21
C ILE A 41 -7.15 12.03 -6.03
N SER A 42 -6.50 13.17 -6.26
CA SER A 42 -6.05 14.07 -5.18
C SER A 42 -7.20 14.60 -4.31
N ARG A 43 -8.43 14.55 -4.83
CA ARG A 43 -9.63 15.10 -4.20
C ARG A 43 -10.41 14.07 -3.40
N VAL A 44 -10.05 12.78 -3.46
CA VAL A 44 -10.78 11.72 -2.77
C VAL A 44 -10.17 11.41 -1.41
N LYS A 45 -11.02 11.06 -0.45
CA LYS A 45 -10.58 10.57 0.87
C LYS A 45 -10.35 9.06 0.89
N ASN A 46 -11.05 8.33 0.00
CA ASN A 46 -11.04 6.87 -0.07
C ASN A 46 -10.63 6.44 -1.48
N LEU A 47 -9.48 5.77 -1.58
CA LEU A 47 -8.92 5.33 -2.86
C LEU A 47 -8.71 3.82 -2.88
N VAL A 48 -9.16 3.17 -3.97
CA VAL A 48 -8.82 1.79 -4.30
C VAL A 48 -8.08 1.78 -5.63
N ILE A 49 -6.84 1.30 -5.64
CA ILE A 49 -5.97 1.46 -6.80
C ILE A 49 -4.92 0.35 -6.89
N SER A 50 -4.44 0.04 -8.09
CA SER A 50 -3.25 -0.81 -8.26
C SER A 50 -1.95 -0.01 -8.07
N SER A 51 -0.86 -0.68 -7.70
CA SER A 51 0.46 -0.05 -7.50
C SER A 51 1.00 0.67 -8.71
N LEU A 52 0.60 0.28 -9.93
CA LEU A 52 1.16 0.82 -11.17
C LEU A 52 1.02 2.34 -11.28
N LEU A 53 -0.13 2.89 -10.85
CA LEU A 53 -0.34 4.34 -10.83
C LEU A 53 0.42 5.03 -9.69
N LEU A 54 0.49 4.38 -8.53
CA LEU A 54 1.22 4.90 -7.37
C LEU A 54 2.74 4.99 -7.62
N LYS A 55 3.31 4.08 -8.43
CA LYS A 55 4.71 4.16 -8.88
C LYS A 55 5.05 5.48 -9.56
N TYR A 56 4.11 6.03 -10.34
CA TYR A 56 4.36 7.29 -11.03
C TYR A 56 4.50 8.49 -10.08
N LEU A 57 3.96 8.42 -8.86
CA LEU A 57 4.23 9.41 -7.81
C LEU A 57 5.71 9.44 -7.40
N VAL A 58 6.39 8.30 -7.52
CA VAL A 58 7.81 8.14 -7.18
C VAL A 58 8.71 8.49 -8.37
N ILE A 59 8.31 8.11 -9.59
CA ILE A 59 9.10 8.29 -10.82
C ILE A 59 9.06 9.73 -11.34
N PHE A 60 7.98 10.48 -11.11
CA PHE A 60 7.82 11.84 -11.60
C PHE A 60 7.76 12.89 -10.46
N PRO A 61 8.83 13.04 -9.65
CA PRO A 61 8.85 14.02 -8.56
C PRO A 61 8.85 15.47 -9.08
N GLU A 62 9.33 15.69 -10.31
CA GLU A 62 9.45 17.01 -10.96
C GLU A 62 8.12 17.70 -11.25
N CYS A 63 6.99 17.03 -11.03
CA CYS A 63 5.68 17.58 -11.36
C CYS A 63 5.04 18.38 -10.21
N GLY A 64 5.84 18.68 -9.20
CA GLY A 64 5.56 19.66 -8.15
C GLY A 64 5.79 19.09 -6.75
N PRO A 65 6.15 19.93 -5.76
CA PRO A 65 6.35 19.55 -4.35
C PRO A 65 5.02 19.30 -3.61
N MET A 66 3.99 18.85 -4.31
CA MET A 66 2.62 18.82 -3.81
C MET A 66 2.32 17.38 -3.38
N PRO A 67 2.20 17.07 -2.07
CA PRO A 67 1.64 15.79 -1.64
C PRO A 67 0.25 15.66 -2.24
N TRP A 68 0.16 14.83 -3.28
CA TRP A 68 -1.01 14.71 -4.14
C TRP A 68 -2.20 14.14 -3.39
N LEU A 69 -1.98 13.38 -2.32
CA LEU A 69 -3.00 12.62 -1.61
C LEU A 69 -3.20 13.15 -0.18
N ARG A 70 -3.10 14.48 -0.01
CA ARG A 70 -3.16 15.18 1.29
C ARG A 70 -4.39 14.88 2.13
N ASP A 71 -5.53 14.70 1.48
CA ASP A 71 -6.82 14.47 2.15
C ASP A 71 -7.22 12.99 2.16
N LEU A 72 -6.33 12.10 1.68
CA LEU A 72 -6.58 10.67 1.67
C LEU A 72 -6.50 10.11 3.09
N THR A 73 -7.62 9.56 3.56
CA THR A 73 -7.74 8.91 4.88
C THR A 73 -7.81 7.40 4.77
N TYR A 74 -8.15 6.87 3.59
CA TYR A 74 -8.23 5.43 3.32
C TYR A 74 -7.57 5.08 1.98
N LEU A 75 -6.66 4.11 2.01
CA LEU A 75 -6.01 3.55 0.84
C LEU A 75 -6.17 2.04 0.82
N ASN A 76 -6.70 1.49 -0.27
CA ASN A 76 -6.61 0.08 -0.58
C ASN A 76 -5.79 -0.09 -1.85
N ALA A 77 -4.62 -0.70 -1.73
CA ALA A 77 -3.69 -0.84 -2.83
C ALA A 77 -3.20 -2.27 -3.02
N LYS A 78 -2.96 -2.64 -4.27
CA LYS A 78 -2.33 -3.91 -4.63
C LYS A 78 -0.90 -3.66 -5.05
N PHE A 79 0.07 -4.27 -4.37
CA PHE A 79 1.50 -4.17 -4.68
C PHE A 79 2.05 -5.54 -5.03
N SER A 80 2.94 -5.61 -6.01
CA SER A 80 3.81 -6.78 -6.12
C SER A 80 4.89 -6.73 -5.04
N ILE A 81 5.41 -7.88 -4.64
CA ILE A 81 6.50 -7.98 -3.65
C ILE A 81 7.64 -7.01 -4.01
N LEU A 82 8.07 -6.97 -5.27
CA LEU A 82 9.17 -6.11 -5.74
C LEU A 82 8.92 -4.61 -5.61
N GLU A 83 7.66 -4.22 -5.42
CA GLU A 83 7.24 -2.82 -5.36
C GLU A 83 7.05 -2.36 -3.91
N LEU A 84 7.16 -3.24 -2.93
CA LEU A 84 7.02 -2.88 -1.53
C LEU A 84 8.08 -1.85 -1.10
N GLU A 85 9.27 -1.86 -1.70
CA GLU A 85 10.33 -0.89 -1.41
C GLU A 85 9.88 0.56 -1.63
N ILE A 86 9.00 0.82 -2.61
CA ILE A 86 8.52 2.18 -2.90
C ILE A 86 7.35 2.62 -2.02
N LEU A 87 6.77 1.71 -1.23
CA LEU A 87 5.59 1.96 -0.41
C LEU A 87 5.78 3.17 0.53
N PRO A 88 6.88 3.30 1.30
CA PRO A 88 7.07 4.47 2.15
C PRO A 88 7.01 5.78 1.36
N LYS A 89 7.65 5.83 0.19
CA LYS A 89 7.68 7.03 -0.64
C LYS A 89 6.30 7.43 -1.17
N VAL A 90 5.46 6.43 -1.47
CA VAL A 90 4.06 6.68 -1.82
C VAL A 90 3.31 7.25 -0.62
N LEU A 91 3.48 6.66 0.56
CA LEU A 91 2.77 7.06 1.78
C LEU A 91 3.20 8.43 2.34
N GLU A 92 4.39 8.93 2.00
CA GLU A 92 4.78 10.34 2.25
C GLU A 92 3.81 11.36 1.63
N ASN A 93 3.09 10.97 0.58
CA ASN A 93 2.09 11.84 -0.05
C ASN A 93 0.73 11.81 0.66
N CYS A 94 0.55 10.95 1.68
CA CYS A 94 -0.71 10.67 2.36
C CYS A 94 -0.63 10.99 3.87
N PRO A 95 -0.34 12.24 4.28
CA PRO A 95 -0.07 12.59 5.70
C PRO A 95 -1.27 12.38 6.64
N LYS A 96 -2.50 12.28 6.12
CA LYS A 96 -3.73 12.06 6.89
C LYS A 96 -4.25 10.62 6.80
N LEU A 97 -3.46 9.69 6.27
CA LEU A 97 -3.91 8.31 6.07
C LEU A 97 -4.22 7.64 7.42
N GLU A 98 -5.44 7.16 7.57
CA GLU A 98 -5.92 6.48 8.78
C GLU A 98 -6.02 4.97 8.60
N SER A 99 -6.38 4.53 7.38
CA SER A 99 -6.59 3.12 7.04
C SER A 99 -5.83 2.72 5.79
N LEU A 100 -5.07 1.63 5.89
CA LEU A 100 -4.29 1.07 4.80
C LEU A 100 -4.62 -0.42 4.60
N ILE A 101 -5.15 -0.78 3.44
CA ILE A 101 -5.28 -2.17 3.00
C ILE A 101 -4.23 -2.41 1.91
N LEU A 102 -3.38 -3.41 2.12
CA LEU A 102 -2.38 -3.82 1.14
C LEU A 102 -2.60 -5.27 0.75
N GLU A 103 -2.89 -5.49 -0.52
CA GLU A 103 -2.85 -6.83 -1.12
C GLU A 103 -1.47 -7.06 -1.72
N VAL A 104 -0.71 -7.99 -1.15
CA VAL A 104 0.62 -8.36 -1.64
C VAL A 104 0.47 -9.48 -2.66
N VAL A 105 0.90 -9.22 -3.90
CA VAL A 105 0.75 -10.15 -5.01
C VAL A 105 2.11 -10.68 -5.44
N LYS A 106 2.19 -11.98 -5.69
CA LYS A 106 3.39 -12.60 -6.26
C LYS A 106 3.56 -12.16 -7.72
N ASP A 107 4.75 -11.68 -8.07
CA ASP A 107 5.12 -11.54 -9.48
C ASP A 107 5.43 -12.92 -10.08
N MET A 108 4.62 -13.36 -11.04
CA MET A 108 4.77 -14.65 -11.71
C MET A 108 6.01 -14.71 -12.62
N ARG A 109 6.65 -13.57 -12.89
CA ARG A 109 7.82 -13.48 -13.78
C ARG A 109 9.16 -13.63 -13.07
N HIS A 110 9.16 -13.63 -11.73
CA HIS A 110 10.39 -13.72 -10.94
C HIS A 110 10.55 -15.10 -10.28
N ASN A 111 11.74 -15.68 -10.47
CA ASN A 111 12.13 -16.94 -9.86
C ASN A 111 12.39 -16.71 -8.36
N MET A 112 11.74 -17.49 -7.49
CA MET A 112 11.72 -17.28 -6.03
C MET A 112 13.08 -17.49 -5.33
N ASN A 113 14.13 -17.88 -6.06
CA ASN A 113 15.41 -18.30 -5.47
C ASN A 113 16.30 -17.14 -5.01
N THR A 114 15.95 -15.90 -5.35
CA THR A 114 16.63 -14.70 -4.88
C THR A 114 15.58 -13.69 -4.44
N GLU A 115 15.22 -13.74 -3.15
CA GLU A 115 14.40 -12.68 -2.56
C GLU A 115 15.21 -11.36 -2.60
N PRO A 116 14.63 -10.27 -3.13
CA PRO A 116 15.27 -8.98 -3.03
C PRO A 116 15.37 -8.61 -1.55
N TYR A 117 16.57 -8.23 -1.12
CA TYR A 117 16.75 -7.62 0.18
C TYR A 117 15.99 -6.30 0.20
N MET A 118 14.90 -6.24 0.96
CA MET A 118 14.09 -5.02 1.11
C MET A 118 14.52 -4.25 2.34
N MET A 119 14.79 -2.97 2.16
CA MET A 119 14.95 -2.02 3.26
C MET A 119 13.98 -0.87 3.08
N PHE A 120 13.16 -0.65 4.11
CA PHE A 120 12.36 0.56 4.21
C PHE A 120 13.23 1.67 4.79
N SER A 121 13.61 2.62 3.95
CA SER A 121 14.61 3.66 4.28
C SER A 121 14.04 4.89 5.00
N THR A 122 12.72 5.07 4.96
CA THR A 122 12.02 6.26 5.47
C THR A 122 10.80 5.85 6.28
N VAL A 123 10.32 6.72 7.17
CA VAL A 123 9.10 6.52 7.95
C VAL A 123 8.10 7.60 7.57
N PRO A 124 7.01 7.26 6.85
CA PRO A 124 5.99 8.20 6.46
C PRO A 124 5.38 8.91 7.66
N SER A 125 5.15 10.22 7.53
CA SER A 125 4.53 11.03 8.60
C SER A 125 3.24 10.41 9.15
N CYS A 126 2.39 9.84 8.29
CA CYS A 126 1.13 9.22 8.68
C CYS A 126 1.28 8.07 9.68
N PHE A 127 2.42 7.36 9.72
CA PHE A 127 2.68 6.31 10.70
C PHE A 127 2.69 6.85 12.13
N VAL A 128 3.16 8.07 12.28
CA VAL A 128 3.29 8.73 13.58
C VAL A 128 2.03 9.54 13.91
N THR A 129 1.33 10.05 12.90
CA THR A 129 0.28 11.06 13.11
C THR A 129 -1.15 10.55 12.96
N SER A 130 -1.42 9.55 12.11
CA SER A 130 -2.82 9.23 11.75
C SER A 130 -3.14 7.77 11.48
N LEU A 131 -2.16 6.91 11.15
CA LEU A 131 -2.39 5.55 10.68
C LEU A 131 -2.84 4.64 11.83
N LYS A 132 -4.14 4.36 11.89
CA LYS A 132 -4.78 3.56 12.95
C LYS A 132 -4.99 2.11 12.56
N TYR A 133 -5.27 1.85 11.27
CA TYR A 133 -5.68 0.53 10.81
C TYR A 133 -4.88 0.08 9.61
N VAL A 134 -4.31 -1.13 9.70
CA VAL A 134 -3.64 -1.78 8.59
C VAL A 134 -4.19 -3.19 8.39
N GLU A 135 -4.51 -3.54 7.15
CA GLU A 135 -4.83 -4.91 6.75
C GLU A 135 -3.89 -5.37 5.65
N LEU A 136 -3.10 -6.40 5.91
CA LEU A 136 -2.25 -7.05 4.93
C LEU A 136 -2.94 -8.30 4.41
N LYS A 137 -3.23 -8.36 3.11
CA LYS A 137 -3.95 -9.45 2.46
C LYS A 137 -3.01 -10.31 1.64
N ARG A 138 -3.35 -11.61 1.57
CA ARG A 138 -2.70 -12.63 0.75
C ARG A 138 -1.22 -12.85 1.10
N LEU A 139 -0.86 -12.68 2.37
CA LEU A 139 0.50 -12.92 2.83
C LEU A 139 0.96 -14.35 2.55
N ILE A 140 2.21 -14.47 2.10
CA ILE A 140 2.96 -15.67 1.81
C ILE A 140 4.12 -15.79 2.82
N SER A 141 3.89 -16.60 3.87
CA SER A 141 4.77 -16.76 5.05
C SER A 141 6.25 -17.13 4.80
N LYS A 142 6.64 -17.46 3.56
CA LYS A 142 8.01 -17.84 3.22
C LYS A 142 8.89 -16.65 2.84
N TYR A 143 8.30 -15.49 2.56
CA TYR A 143 9.02 -14.32 2.10
C TYR A 143 9.48 -13.41 3.25
N GLU A 144 10.78 -13.14 3.33
CA GLU A 144 11.33 -12.24 4.35
C GLU A 144 10.87 -10.79 4.13
N GLY A 145 10.58 -10.39 2.89
CA GLY A 145 10.03 -9.06 2.59
C GLY A 145 8.70 -8.77 3.29
N GLU A 146 7.83 -9.78 3.44
CA GLU A 146 6.57 -9.62 4.19
C GLU A 146 6.79 -9.56 5.70
N ILE A 147 7.76 -10.34 6.21
CA ILE A 147 8.18 -10.27 7.62
C ILE A 147 8.74 -8.88 7.91
N GLU A 148 9.58 -8.34 7.02
CA GLU A 148 10.15 -7.00 7.15
C GLU A 148 9.06 -5.93 7.06
N LEU A 149 8.05 -6.09 6.19
CA LEU A 149 6.91 -5.16 6.13
C LEU A 149 6.14 -5.12 7.46
N VAL A 150 5.83 -6.29 8.03
CA VAL A 150 5.16 -6.37 9.35
C VAL A 150 6.02 -5.73 10.43
N ARG A 151 7.31 -6.05 10.47
CA ARG A 151 8.28 -5.50 11.42
C ARG A 151 8.35 -3.97 11.31
N TYR A 152 8.43 -3.47 10.09
CA TYR A 152 8.49 -2.05 9.78
C TYR A 152 7.22 -1.31 10.22
N LEU A 153 6.02 -1.87 9.94
CA LEU A 153 4.75 -1.28 10.38
C LEU A 153 4.67 -1.22 11.92
N LEU A 154 4.93 -2.33 12.61
CA LEU A 154 4.84 -2.39 14.08
C LEU A 154 5.85 -1.49 14.77
N LYS A 155 7.09 -1.44 14.27
CA LYS A 155 8.17 -0.66 14.85
C LYS A 155 7.99 0.84 14.68
N ASN A 156 7.37 1.29 13.59
CA ASN A 156 7.35 2.71 13.23
C ASN A 156 5.98 3.40 13.37
N SER A 157 4.88 2.64 13.49
CA SER A 157 3.53 3.20 13.56
C SER A 157 3.08 3.44 15.01
N THR A 158 3.34 4.64 15.53
CA THR A 158 3.14 4.98 16.97
C THR A 158 1.69 5.14 17.38
N VAL A 159 0.78 5.36 16.42
CA VAL A 159 -0.67 5.52 16.66
C VAL A 159 -1.50 4.35 16.13
N LEU A 160 -0.84 3.26 15.72
CA LEU A 160 -1.51 2.09 15.16
C LEU A 160 -2.36 1.39 16.23
N GLU A 161 -3.64 1.17 15.92
CA GLU A 161 -4.58 0.49 16.80
C GLU A 161 -4.75 -0.99 16.39
N LYS A 162 -4.68 -1.28 15.08
CA LYS A 162 -4.91 -2.62 14.57
C LYS A 162 -4.03 -2.95 13.37
N LEU A 163 -3.37 -4.11 13.44
CA LEU A 163 -2.74 -4.76 12.31
C LEU A 163 -3.41 -6.11 12.07
N LYS A 164 -4.19 -6.22 10.99
CA LYS A 164 -4.80 -7.47 10.56
C LYS A 164 -3.94 -8.16 9.51
N LEU A 165 -3.63 -9.42 9.75
CA LEU A 165 -2.91 -10.28 8.83
C LEU A 165 -3.90 -11.28 8.23
N ASP A 166 -4.17 -11.16 6.93
CA ASP A 166 -4.98 -12.09 6.17
C ASP A 166 -4.08 -12.93 5.24
N THR A 167 -4.22 -14.25 5.34
CA THR A 167 -3.26 -15.20 4.78
C THR A 167 -3.98 -16.18 3.85
N HIS A 168 -3.36 -16.48 2.71
CA HIS A 168 -3.98 -17.32 1.66
C HIS A 168 -3.39 -18.74 1.58
N TYR A 169 -2.43 -19.11 2.45
CA TYR A 169 -1.63 -20.34 2.31
C TYR A 169 -1.62 -21.25 3.55
N SER A 170 -1.14 -22.49 3.38
CA SER A 170 -1.39 -23.65 4.27
C SER A 170 -0.97 -23.49 5.75
N LYS A 171 -1.72 -24.15 6.64
CA LYS A 171 -1.70 -24.00 8.11
C LYS A 171 -0.34 -24.16 8.81
N LYS A 172 0.60 -24.97 8.30
CA LYS A 172 1.79 -25.41 9.09
C LYS A 172 2.93 -24.37 9.12
N THR A 173 3.41 -23.91 7.97
CA THR A 173 4.49 -22.90 7.87
C THR A 173 4.00 -21.51 8.31
N MET A 174 2.71 -21.25 8.15
CA MET A 174 2.04 -20.02 8.55
C MET A 174 2.10 -19.78 10.07
N SER A 175 2.00 -20.84 10.89
CA SER A 175 2.00 -20.65 12.35
C SER A 175 3.30 -20.04 12.89
N ALA A 176 4.45 -20.34 12.26
CA ALA A 176 5.73 -19.77 12.68
C ALA A 176 5.81 -18.27 12.36
N PHE A 177 5.35 -17.88 11.17
CA PHE A 177 5.26 -16.48 10.76
C PHE A 177 4.34 -15.68 11.68
N LEU A 178 3.11 -16.17 11.91
CA LEU A 178 2.14 -15.48 12.77
C LEU A 178 2.64 -15.37 14.22
N LYS A 179 3.27 -16.41 14.75
CA LYS A 179 3.94 -16.36 16.07
C LYS A 179 5.04 -15.30 16.10
N LYS A 180 5.88 -15.23 15.07
CA LYS A 180 6.92 -14.21 14.94
C LYS A 180 6.30 -12.82 14.94
N ALA A 181 5.28 -12.57 14.11
CA ALA A 181 4.58 -11.29 14.01
C ALA A 181 3.95 -10.85 15.35
N ILE A 182 3.29 -11.76 16.07
CA ILE A 182 2.69 -11.48 17.38
C ILE A 182 3.76 -11.09 18.41
N ALA A 183 4.91 -11.76 18.39
CA ALA A 183 6.02 -11.53 19.32
C ALA A 183 6.86 -10.28 18.98
N MET A 184 6.63 -9.62 17.84
CA MET A 184 7.39 -8.41 17.48
C MET A 184 7.08 -7.25 18.42
N PRO A 185 8.09 -6.44 18.77
CA PRO A 185 7.88 -5.22 19.53
C PRO A 185 7.04 -4.23 18.71
N ARG A 186 6.18 -3.50 19.41
CA ARG A 186 5.26 -2.53 18.82
C ARG A 186 5.57 -1.16 19.40
N SER A 187 5.59 -0.15 18.54
CA SER A 187 5.73 1.25 18.97
C SER A 187 4.45 1.78 19.60
N SER A 188 3.29 1.40 19.05
CA SER A 188 1.99 1.65 19.67
C SER A 188 1.64 0.53 20.65
N SER A 189 1.38 0.90 21.91
CA SER A 189 0.85 -0.01 22.93
C SER A 189 -0.60 -0.41 22.70
N ALA A 190 -1.35 0.40 21.93
CA ALA A 190 -2.74 0.11 21.56
C ALA A 190 -2.85 -0.88 20.39
N CYS A 191 -1.74 -1.18 19.71
CA CYS A 191 -1.78 -2.02 18.50
C CYS A 191 -2.07 -3.49 18.83
N GLU A 192 -3.23 -3.95 18.38
CA GLU A 192 -3.62 -5.36 18.35
C GLU A 192 -3.23 -6.00 17.01
N VAL A 193 -2.51 -7.13 17.06
CA VAL A 193 -2.19 -7.94 15.89
C VAL A 193 -3.23 -9.04 15.76
N ILE A 194 -4.10 -8.94 14.76
CA ILE A 194 -5.16 -9.91 14.48
C ILE A 194 -4.67 -10.88 13.41
N VAL A 195 -4.78 -12.17 13.70
CA VAL A 195 -4.38 -13.27 12.82
C VAL A 195 -5.61 -14.14 12.49
N PRO A 196 -5.57 -14.94 11.39
CA PRO A 196 -6.67 -15.82 10.99
C PRO A 196 -6.90 -17.00 11.93
#